data_AF-A0A7S2KK60-F1
#
_entry.id   AF-A0A7S2KK60-F1
#
_cell.length_a   1.000
_cell.length_b   1.000
_cell.length_c   1.000
_cell.angle_alpha   90.00
_cell.angle_beta   90.00
_cell.angle_gamma   90.00
#
_symmetry.space_group_name_H-M   'P 1'
#
loop_
_entity.id
_entity.type
_entity.pdbx_description
1 polymer ?
#
loop_
_entity_poly.entity_id
_entity_poly.type
_entity_poly.pdbx_seq_one_letter_code
_entity_poly.pdbx_strand_id
1 'polypeptide(L)'
;AARARLRDAQASEQREGAFRARQLLMVGRTVDAGNRLANHGKRKLRAKVVAIIQEVQRRQALEARQAERIKFREERERAGKGPFASTGDADSFALGLVGHGGKISVDHTERGASPRRSRILESLTPEELGVLKSDPWFFFESPLLATSHSASGSLEGASTSSARPGADASLEGVIDFFTPAKDDKTLTNAEFAKKLRTQLQADAANAAWLQEPERPPEKRRPGEGEPAPSWDAKERMPCQTGRAAIRHDERSPTLAKVREVYNRREEADAKWVEGKRDAMMRRINLNNFKAKEQQRETQMQAVRQKELHKVRLLEAQERRAHAEAAAQDALDQLAMDKQVKALKACNKAEDMLEARRDKASAALEHWYEGVVHAEEYLRRAERNQVVRAEEKWNTYLEKLWTLGEQKHHALKSHAQQNDDLKSRVQSSLMEQIEQERRARAVHTAENVDAKLAAAADRRRIVQRGGRYGFLER
;
A
#
# COMPACT_ATOMS: atom_id res chain seq x y z
N ALA A 1 -15.05 -51.65 -22.04
CA ALA A 1 -16.31 -50.87 -22.17
C ALA A 1 -16.88 -50.42 -20.83
N ALA A 2 -17.26 -51.32 -19.91
CA ALA A 2 -17.91 -50.95 -18.63
C ALA A 2 -17.05 -50.04 -17.72
N ARG A 3 -15.75 -50.30 -17.60
CA ARG A 3 -14.81 -49.46 -16.83
C ARG A 3 -14.62 -48.04 -17.39
N ALA A 4 -14.79 -47.86 -18.71
CA ALA A 4 -14.72 -46.53 -19.32
C ALA A 4 -15.96 -45.71 -18.96
N ARG A 5 -17.16 -46.32 -19.05
CA ARG A 5 -18.42 -45.67 -18.64
C ARG A 5 -18.44 -45.27 -17.17
N LEU A 6 -17.84 -46.07 -16.29
CA LEU A 6 -17.70 -45.75 -14.85
C LEU A 6 -16.78 -44.56 -14.61
N ARG A 7 -15.67 -44.44 -15.36
CA ARG A 7 -14.78 -43.27 -15.27
C ARG A 7 -15.42 -42.01 -15.83
N ASP A 8 -16.18 -42.13 -16.92
CA ASP A 8 -16.90 -40.99 -17.50
C ASP A 8 -18.02 -40.50 -16.56
N ALA A 9 -18.73 -41.41 -15.90
CA ALA A 9 -19.71 -41.07 -14.87
C ALA A 9 -19.07 -40.36 -13.67
N GLN A 10 -17.96 -40.88 -13.14
CA GLN A 10 -17.22 -40.23 -12.05
C GLN A 10 -16.67 -38.84 -12.45
N ALA A 11 -16.17 -38.71 -13.68
CA ALA A 11 -15.71 -37.43 -14.20
C ALA A 11 -16.86 -36.42 -14.36
N SER A 12 -18.06 -36.89 -14.73
CA SER A 12 -19.26 -36.05 -14.83
C SER A 12 -19.74 -35.56 -13.46
N GLU A 13 -19.78 -36.42 -12.45
CA GLU A 13 -20.14 -36.05 -11.06
C GLU A 13 -19.13 -35.06 -10.47
N GLN A 14 -17.83 -35.24 -10.72
CA GLN A 14 -16.80 -34.30 -10.28
C GLN A 14 -16.96 -32.92 -10.97
N ARG A 15 -17.33 -32.89 -12.25
CA ARG A 15 -17.60 -31.64 -12.98
C ARG A 15 -18.85 -30.94 -12.45
N GLU A 16 -19.93 -31.68 -12.17
CA GLU A 16 -21.14 -31.13 -11.57
C GLU A 16 -20.90 -30.60 -10.15
N GLY A 17 -20.15 -31.34 -9.33
CA GLY A 17 -19.75 -30.90 -7.99
C GLY A 17 -18.92 -29.62 -8.03
N ALA A 18 -17.94 -29.54 -8.94
CA ALA A 18 -17.13 -28.33 -9.14
C ALA A 18 -17.98 -27.15 -9.67
N PHE A 19 -18.96 -27.40 -10.52
CA PHE A 19 -19.88 -26.39 -11.03
C PHE A 19 -20.77 -25.83 -9.92
N ARG A 20 -21.37 -26.70 -9.09
CA ARG A 20 -22.19 -26.29 -7.93
C ARG A 20 -21.37 -25.49 -6.91
N ALA A 21 -20.14 -25.91 -6.61
CA ALA A 21 -19.23 -25.17 -5.73
C ALA A 21 -18.91 -23.77 -6.28
N ARG A 22 -18.65 -23.65 -7.60
CA ARG A 22 -18.46 -22.34 -8.26
C ARG A 22 -19.71 -21.48 -8.22
N GLN A 23 -20.89 -22.07 -8.41
CA GLN A 23 -22.17 -21.36 -8.34
C GLN A 23 -22.42 -20.80 -6.94
N LEU A 24 -22.19 -21.59 -5.88
CA LEU A 24 -22.30 -21.12 -4.49
C LEU A 24 -21.30 -20.00 -4.18
N LEU A 25 -20.06 -20.10 -4.65
CA LEU A 25 -19.06 -19.03 -4.51
C LEU A 25 -19.46 -17.76 -5.25
N MET A 26 -20.06 -17.87 -6.44
CA MET A 26 -20.55 -16.71 -7.19
C MET A 26 -21.73 -16.06 -6.47
N VAL A 27 -22.68 -16.83 -5.94
CA VAL A 27 -23.79 -16.31 -5.14
C VAL A 27 -23.25 -15.61 -3.87
N GLY A 28 -22.33 -16.25 -3.15
CA GLY A 28 -21.66 -15.63 -2.01
C GLY A 28 -20.97 -14.30 -2.37
N ARG A 29 -20.26 -14.25 -3.50
CA ARG A 29 -19.65 -13.00 -4.00
C ARG A 29 -20.67 -11.93 -4.36
N THR A 30 -21.82 -12.30 -4.93
CA THR A 30 -22.88 -11.33 -5.22
C THR A 30 -23.52 -10.77 -3.96
N VAL A 31 -23.74 -11.61 -2.94
CA VAL A 31 -24.24 -11.17 -1.63
C VAL A 31 -23.22 -10.28 -0.93
N ASP A 32 -21.94 -10.65 -0.95
CA ASP A 32 -20.85 -9.84 -0.39
C ASP A 32 -20.69 -8.50 -1.11
N ALA A 33 -20.82 -8.49 -2.45
CA ALA A 33 -20.82 -7.26 -3.23
C ALA A 33 -22.02 -6.38 -2.87
N GLY A 34 -23.21 -6.97 -2.72
CA GLY A 34 -24.43 -6.30 -2.26
C GLY A 34 -24.25 -5.68 -0.87
N ASN A 35 -23.73 -6.45 0.09
CA ASN A 35 -23.43 -5.99 1.45
C ASN A 35 -22.35 -4.90 1.46
N ARG A 36 -21.36 -4.99 0.56
CA ARG A 36 -20.31 -3.97 0.43
C ARG A 36 -20.88 -2.66 -0.11
N LEU A 37 -21.79 -2.71 -1.08
CA LEU A 37 -22.44 -1.53 -1.64
C LEU A 37 -23.45 -0.92 -0.65
N ALA A 38 -24.31 -1.74 -0.04
CA ALA A 38 -25.33 -1.28 0.92
C ALA A 38 -24.72 -0.59 2.15
N ASN A 39 -23.59 -1.10 2.64
CA ASN A 39 -22.89 -0.52 3.79
C ASN A 39 -21.75 0.43 3.39
N HIS A 40 -21.59 0.76 2.11
CA HIS A 40 -20.52 1.66 1.67
C HIS A 40 -20.67 3.05 2.32
N GLY A 41 -21.90 3.59 2.35
CA GLY A 41 -22.20 4.87 2.99
C GLY A 41 -21.88 4.87 4.50
N LYS A 42 -22.36 3.85 5.23
CA LYS A 42 -22.07 3.69 6.67
C LYS A 42 -20.57 3.54 6.94
N ARG A 43 -19.83 2.79 6.12
CA ARG A 43 -18.37 2.63 6.28
C ARG A 43 -17.60 3.91 5.97
N LYS A 44 -18.00 4.65 4.94
CA LYS A 44 -17.42 5.97 4.61
C LYS A 44 -17.65 6.97 5.75
N LEU A 45 -18.87 7.00 6.29
CA LEU A 45 -19.20 7.83 7.45
C LEU A 45 -18.39 7.44 8.68
N ARG A 46 -18.25 6.13 8.96
CA ARG A 46 -17.40 5.63 10.06
C ARG A 46 -15.94 6.04 9.90
N ALA A 47 -15.37 5.91 8.70
CA ALA A 47 -14.01 6.37 8.43
C ALA A 47 -13.85 7.88 8.66
N LYS A 48 -14.85 8.68 8.27
CA LYS A 48 -14.89 10.13 8.49
C LYS A 48 -14.92 10.46 10.00
N VAL A 49 -15.80 9.84 10.77
CA VAL A 49 -15.90 10.03 12.23
C VAL A 49 -14.59 9.64 12.93
N VAL A 50 -14.00 8.49 12.57
CA VAL A 50 -12.72 8.03 13.13
C VAL A 50 -11.59 9.01 12.81
N ALA A 51 -11.51 9.50 11.57
CA ALA A 51 -10.50 10.47 11.16
C ALA A 51 -10.58 11.76 11.98
N ILE A 52 -11.79 12.26 12.25
CA ILE A 52 -12.03 13.46 13.06
C ILE A 52 -11.58 13.23 14.51
N ILE A 53 -11.93 12.08 15.11
CA ILE A 53 -11.53 11.77 16.49
C ILE A 53 -10.00 11.72 16.61
N GLN A 54 -9.34 11.01 15.69
CA GLN A 54 -7.88 10.92 15.68
C GLN A 54 -7.21 12.27 15.44
N GLU A 55 -7.80 13.11 14.61
CA GLU A 55 -7.31 14.46 14.37
C GLU A 55 -7.43 15.33 15.63
N VAL A 56 -8.58 15.34 16.29
CA VAL A 56 -8.76 16.06 17.56
C VAL A 56 -7.79 15.57 18.63
N GLN A 57 -7.57 14.25 18.73
CA GLN A 57 -6.57 13.67 19.63
C GLN A 57 -5.14 14.15 19.31
N ARG A 58 -4.75 14.15 18.03
CA ARG A 58 -3.44 14.67 17.59
C ARG A 58 -3.25 16.14 17.98
N ARG A 59 -4.28 16.96 17.84
CA ARG A 59 -4.24 18.37 18.21
C ARG A 59 -4.20 18.57 19.73
N GLN A 60 -4.93 17.77 20.50
CA GLN A 60 -4.86 17.76 21.97
C GLN A 60 -3.47 17.34 22.47
N ALA A 61 -2.84 16.34 21.85
CA ALA A 61 -1.48 15.91 22.19
C ALA A 61 -0.44 17.01 21.89
N LEU A 62 -0.64 17.77 20.80
CA LEU A 62 0.20 18.92 20.46
C LEU A 62 0.03 20.04 21.49
N GLU A 63 -1.20 20.36 21.89
CA GLU A 63 -1.49 21.34 22.95
C GLU A 63 -0.80 20.94 24.28
N ALA A 64 -0.88 19.67 24.68
CA ALA A 64 -0.21 19.18 25.88
C ALA A 64 1.32 19.36 25.82
N ARG A 65 1.93 19.05 24.66
CA ARG A 65 3.37 19.29 24.43
C ARG A 65 3.72 20.77 24.45
N GLN A 66 2.84 21.65 23.94
CA GLN A 66 3.04 23.09 24.01
C GLN A 66 2.95 23.57 25.47
N ALA A 67 1.99 23.09 26.25
CA ALA A 67 1.87 23.42 27.67
C ALA A 67 3.11 23.00 28.48
N GLU A 68 3.68 21.81 28.21
CA GLU A 68 4.95 21.38 28.82
C GLU A 68 6.12 22.30 28.45
N ARG A 69 6.20 22.71 27.18
CA ARG A 69 7.23 23.65 26.70
C ARG A 69 7.05 25.06 27.28
N ILE A 70 5.82 25.52 27.45
CA ILE A 70 5.49 26.79 28.10
C ILE A 70 5.97 26.74 29.53
N LYS A 71 5.58 25.72 30.31
CA LYS A 71 6.04 25.54 31.70
C LYS A 71 7.55 25.52 31.82
N PHE A 72 8.23 24.78 30.94
CA PHE A 72 9.70 24.76 30.91
C PHE A 72 10.30 26.15 30.60
N ARG A 73 9.69 26.93 29.72
CA ARG A 73 10.12 28.31 29.44
C ARG A 73 9.80 29.25 30.59
N GLU A 74 8.67 29.13 31.25
CA GLU A 74 8.31 29.92 32.44
C GLU A 74 9.30 29.71 33.58
N GLU A 75 9.71 28.45 33.83
CA GLU A 75 10.75 28.14 34.81
C GLU A 75 12.09 28.79 34.46
N ARG A 76 12.45 28.79 33.18
CA ARG A 76 13.67 29.43 32.66
C ARG A 76 13.60 30.95 32.69
N GLU A 77 12.44 31.53 32.37
CA GLU A 77 12.15 32.96 32.44
C GLU A 77 12.22 33.46 33.89
N ARG A 78 11.64 32.71 34.83
CA ARG A 78 11.75 32.98 36.27
C ARG A 78 13.19 32.93 36.76
N ALA A 79 14.02 32.08 36.14
CA ALA A 79 15.47 32.03 36.37
C ALA A 79 16.27 33.10 35.59
N GLY A 80 15.61 34.02 34.88
CA GLY A 80 16.21 35.11 34.12
C GLY A 80 16.94 34.69 32.84
N LYS A 81 16.66 33.49 32.31
CA LYS A 81 17.42 32.88 31.20
C LYS A 81 16.53 32.45 30.04
N GLY A 82 16.51 33.22 28.95
CA GLY A 82 15.91 32.83 27.67
C GLY A 82 14.74 33.73 27.24
N PRO A 83 14.06 33.38 26.13
CA PRO A 83 12.93 34.14 25.62
C PRO A 83 11.68 33.97 26.50
N PHE A 84 10.75 34.93 26.41
CA PHE A 84 9.47 34.91 27.12
C PHE A 84 8.66 33.64 26.83
N ALA A 85 7.99 33.11 27.85
CA ALA A 85 7.21 31.88 27.79
C ALA A 85 6.09 31.89 26.73
N SER A 86 5.54 33.06 26.42
CA SER A 86 4.42 33.24 25.48
C SER A 86 4.82 33.22 24.00
N THR A 87 6.10 33.04 23.66
CA THR A 87 6.57 33.25 22.28
C THR A 87 6.54 31.96 21.44
N GLY A 88 5.75 31.93 20.37
CA GLY A 88 5.87 30.95 19.28
C GLY A 88 5.03 29.67 19.40
N ASP A 89 4.09 29.60 20.32
CA ASP A 89 3.12 28.49 20.38
C ASP A 89 1.82 28.83 19.66
N ALA A 90 1.04 27.79 19.35
CA ALA A 90 -0.25 27.92 18.69
C ALA A 90 -1.35 27.97 19.76
N ASP A 91 -2.19 28.99 19.72
CA ASP A 91 -3.32 29.10 20.65
C ASP A 91 -4.34 27.97 20.40
N SER A 92 -5.17 27.67 21.41
CA SER A 92 -6.26 26.68 21.31
C SER A 92 -7.18 26.91 20.10
N PHE A 93 -7.33 28.17 19.68
CA PHE A 93 -8.05 28.56 18.47
C PHE A 93 -7.31 28.14 17.18
N ALA A 94 -5.99 28.36 17.10
CA ALA A 94 -5.15 27.94 15.97
C ALA A 94 -5.07 26.41 15.87
N LEU A 95 -5.09 25.71 17.01
CA LEU A 95 -5.26 24.25 17.06
C LEU A 95 -6.70 23.80 16.75
N GLY A 96 -7.64 24.72 16.62
CA GLY A 96 -9.02 24.42 16.31
C GLY A 96 -9.69 23.49 17.33
N LEU A 97 -9.25 23.58 18.58
CA LEU A 97 -9.78 22.88 19.75
C LEU A 97 -10.86 23.69 20.47
N VAL A 98 -11.10 24.92 20.03
CA VAL A 98 -12.21 25.76 20.49
C VAL A 98 -13.51 25.26 19.86
N GLY A 99 -14.49 24.94 20.70
CA GLY A 99 -15.84 24.53 20.27
C GLY A 99 -16.65 25.70 19.69
N HIS A 100 -17.89 25.40 19.31
CA HIS A 100 -18.83 26.36 18.74
C HIS A 100 -19.12 27.51 19.73
N GLY A 101 -18.46 28.66 19.57
CA GLY A 101 -18.56 29.80 20.50
C GLY A 101 -17.31 30.64 20.69
N GLY A 102 -16.14 30.20 20.19
CA GLY A 102 -14.96 31.07 20.02
C GLY A 102 -14.29 31.60 21.30
N LYS A 103 -14.78 31.28 22.50
CA LYS A 103 -14.19 31.74 23.77
C LYS A 103 -13.12 30.78 24.25
N ILE A 104 -11.93 31.32 24.49
CA ILE A 104 -10.75 30.61 24.98
C ILE A 104 -10.80 30.65 26.52
N SER A 105 -10.88 29.48 27.16
CA SER A 105 -10.65 29.34 28.61
C SER A 105 -9.16 29.51 28.89
N VAL A 106 -8.81 30.33 29.89
CA VAL A 106 -7.43 30.56 30.34
C VAL A 106 -6.88 29.34 31.11
N ASP A 107 -7.77 28.57 31.75
CA ASP A 107 -7.43 27.32 32.40
C ASP A 107 -7.77 26.14 31.48
N HIS A 108 -6.73 25.49 30.95
CA HIS A 108 -6.79 24.34 30.04
C HIS A 108 -7.48 23.08 30.62
N THR A 109 -7.95 23.15 31.87
CA THR A 109 -8.54 22.05 32.64
C THR A 109 -10.05 21.97 32.56
N GLU A 110 -10.75 23.08 32.29
CA GLU A 110 -12.22 23.12 32.19
C GLU A 110 -12.63 23.66 30.83
N ARG A 111 -12.41 22.82 29.82
CA ARG A 111 -12.90 23.09 28.46
C ARG A 111 -14.42 23.04 28.50
N GLY A 112 -15.08 24.04 27.93
CA GLY A 112 -16.51 23.96 27.59
C GLY A 112 -16.83 22.85 26.59
N ALA A 113 -17.78 23.07 25.67
CA ALA A 113 -18.20 22.11 24.66
C ALA A 113 -17.08 21.19 24.13
N SER A 114 -17.24 19.87 24.28
CA SER A 114 -16.25 18.87 23.86
C SER A 114 -15.76 19.11 22.42
N PRO A 115 -14.44 19.27 22.19
CA PRO A 115 -13.90 19.54 20.85
C PRO A 115 -14.24 18.44 19.83
N ARG A 116 -14.35 17.18 20.31
CA ARG A 116 -14.78 16.04 19.48
C ARG A 116 -16.23 16.19 19.04
N ARG A 117 -17.14 16.50 19.97
CA ARG A 117 -18.58 16.67 19.68
C ARG A 117 -18.80 17.81 18.67
N SER A 118 -18.10 18.93 18.86
CA SER A 118 -18.18 20.11 17.99
C SER A 118 -17.72 19.81 16.57
N ARG A 119 -16.53 19.20 16.42
CA ARG A 119 -15.95 18.88 15.10
C ARG A 119 -16.76 17.84 14.33
N ILE A 120 -17.29 16.83 15.02
CA ILE A 120 -18.17 15.85 14.39
C ILE A 120 -19.41 16.56 13.84
N LEU A 121 -20.10 17.37 14.65
CA LEU A 121 -21.31 18.08 14.21
C LEU A 121 -21.10 19.11 13.10
N GLU A 122 -19.94 19.77 13.04
CA GLU A 122 -19.61 20.70 11.95
C GLU A 122 -19.34 19.98 10.63
N SER A 123 -18.78 18.77 10.70
CA SER A 123 -18.38 18.02 9.51
C SER A 123 -19.51 17.23 8.85
N LEU A 124 -20.54 16.84 9.63
CA LEU A 124 -21.58 15.94 9.17
C LEU A 124 -22.72 16.68 8.48
N THR A 125 -23.18 16.14 7.35
CA THR A 125 -24.43 16.61 6.72
C THR A 125 -25.64 16.15 7.56
N PRO A 126 -26.81 16.79 7.44
CA PRO A 126 -28.01 16.36 8.16
C PRO A 126 -28.40 14.91 7.83
N GLU A 127 -28.13 14.42 6.63
CA GLU A 127 -28.37 13.03 6.24
C GLU A 127 -27.39 12.07 6.93
N GLU A 128 -26.09 12.39 6.96
CA GLU A 128 -25.07 11.63 7.67
C GLU A 128 -25.35 11.59 9.19
N LEU A 129 -25.81 12.70 9.75
CA LEU A 129 -26.22 12.77 11.15
C LEU A 129 -27.43 11.86 11.42
N GLY A 130 -28.37 11.75 10.48
CA GLY A 130 -29.50 10.81 10.59
C GLY A 130 -29.04 9.36 10.64
N VAL A 131 -28.02 9.01 9.86
CA VAL A 131 -27.41 7.67 9.90
C VAL A 131 -26.69 7.44 11.23
N LEU A 132 -25.95 8.43 11.74
CA LEU A 132 -25.30 8.37 13.06
C LEU A 132 -26.32 8.23 14.19
N LYS A 133 -27.42 8.99 14.14
CA LYS A 133 -28.54 9.00 15.10
C LYS A 133 -29.18 7.61 15.23
N SER A 134 -29.24 6.84 14.13
CA SER A 134 -29.88 5.53 14.10
C SER A 134 -29.12 4.46 14.89
N ASP A 135 -27.78 4.53 14.90
CA ASP A 135 -26.92 3.56 15.57
C ASP A 135 -25.57 4.20 15.94
N PRO A 136 -25.51 5.00 17.02
CA PRO A 136 -24.27 5.70 17.42
C PRO A 136 -23.14 4.73 17.79
N TRP A 137 -23.47 3.63 18.46
CA TRP A 137 -22.52 2.64 18.96
C TRP A 137 -21.68 2.04 17.82
N PHE A 138 -22.30 1.70 16.69
CA PHE A 138 -21.58 1.19 15.52
C PHE A 138 -20.44 2.09 15.02
N PHE A 139 -20.58 3.42 15.15
CA PHE A 139 -19.59 4.37 14.64
C PHE A 139 -18.43 4.62 15.62
N PHE A 140 -18.69 4.53 16.92
CA PHE A 140 -17.71 4.83 17.97
C PHE A 140 -17.06 3.57 18.57
N GLU A 141 -17.70 2.42 18.47
CA GLU A 141 -17.16 1.11 18.88
C GLU A 141 -16.34 0.54 17.71
N SER A 142 -15.09 1.00 17.54
CA SER A 142 -14.20 0.56 16.45
C SER A 142 -12.83 0.11 16.96
N PRO A 143 -12.31 -1.06 16.52
CA PRO A 143 -10.94 -1.47 16.81
C PRO A 143 -9.88 -0.45 16.34
N LEU A 144 -10.22 0.35 15.33
CA LEU A 144 -9.37 1.42 14.79
C LEU A 144 -9.18 2.60 15.75
N LEU A 145 -10.11 2.77 16.71
CA LEU A 145 -9.99 3.76 17.79
C LEU A 145 -9.23 3.20 18.99
N ALA A 146 -9.30 1.88 19.23
CA ALA A 146 -8.53 1.20 20.27
C ALA A 146 -7.01 1.24 19.99
N THR A 147 -6.60 1.14 18.72
CA THR A 147 -5.17 1.11 18.33
C THR A 147 -4.46 2.46 18.46
N SER A 148 -5.19 3.57 18.33
CA SER A 148 -4.62 4.92 18.55
C SER A 148 -4.30 5.22 20.01
N HIS A 149 -4.84 4.45 20.96
CA HIS A 149 -4.59 4.63 22.38
C HIS A 149 -3.32 3.91 22.87
N SER A 150 -2.89 2.85 22.19
CA SER A 150 -1.66 2.12 22.53
C SER A 150 -0.40 2.71 21.90
N ALA A 151 -0.50 3.49 20.81
CA ALA A 151 0.67 3.99 20.08
C ALA A 151 1.33 5.24 20.71
N SER A 152 0.76 5.81 21.78
CA SER A 152 1.26 7.03 22.43
C SER A 152 1.94 6.79 23.79
N GLY A 153 2.23 5.54 24.17
CA GLY A 153 2.79 5.24 25.49
C GLY A 153 3.80 4.09 25.50
N SER A 154 5.07 4.46 25.68
CA SER A 154 6.08 3.70 26.42
C SER A 154 6.67 2.42 25.79
N LEU A 155 7.83 2.60 25.15
CA LEU A 155 8.96 1.68 25.32
C LEU A 155 9.51 1.95 26.73
N GLU A 156 9.12 1.15 27.72
CA GLU A 156 9.90 0.75 28.90
C GLU A 156 9.02 0.02 29.92
N GLY A 157 9.54 -1.10 30.45
CA GLY A 157 9.26 -1.50 31.83
C GLY A 157 7.99 -2.30 32.10
N ALA A 158 8.19 -3.56 32.48
CA ALA A 158 7.17 -4.43 33.04
C ALA A 158 6.56 -3.86 34.35
N SER A 159 5.26 -4.15 34.53
CA SER A 159 4.55 -4.34 35.79
C SER A 159 4.70 -3.28 36.89
N THR A 160 3.65 -2.49 37.12
CA THR A 160 3.00 -2.33 38.43
C THR A 160 1.67 -1.62 38.27
N SER A 161 0.64 -2.21 38.87
CA SER A 161 -0.73 -1.72 38.95
C SER A 161 -0.81 -0.38 39.68
N SER A 162 -1.24 0.66 38.97
CA SER A 162 -1.93 1.81 39.56
C SER A 162 -2.92 2.36 38.53
N ALA A 163 -4.19 2.12 38.79
CA ALA A 163 -5.30 2.52 37.94
C ALA A 163 -5.39 4.07 37.90
N ARG A 164 -5.11 4.64 36.73
CA ARG A 164 -5.64 5.95 36.34
C ARG A 164 -6.99 5.71 35.65
N PRO A 165 -8.13 6.09 36.24
CA PRO A 165 -9.41 6.06 35.53
C PRO A 165 -9.46 7.29 34.63
N GLY A 166 -9.58 7.14 33.31
CA GLY A 166 -9.72 8.32 32.45
C GLY A 166 -9.70 8.14 30.94
N ALA A 167 -9.42 6.94 30.42
CA ALA A 167 -9.39 6.73 28.97
C ALA A 167 -10.76 6.29 28.42
N ASP A 168 -11.42 5.33 29.07
CA ASP A 168 -12.67 4.74 28.55
C ASP A 168 -13.91 5.65 28.78
N ALA A 169 -13.89 6.47 29.83
CA ALA A 169 -14.93 7.47 30.11
C ALA A 169 -15.03 8.60 29.05
N SER A 170 -14.04 8.74 28.15
CA SER A 170 -13.99 9.85 27.18
C SER A 170 -14.83 9.62 25.92
N LEU A 171 -15.04 8.36 25.52
CA LEU A 171 -15.81 8.00 24.31
C LEU A 171 -17.28 7.76 24.62
N GLU A 172 -17.61 7.18 25.78
CA GLU A 172 -18.98 7.01 26.25
C GLU A 172 -19.74 8.34 26.30
N GLY A 173 -19.11 9.38 26.85
CA GLY A 173 -19.70 10.73 26.84
C GLY A 173 -19.89 11.32 25.43
N VAL A 174 -19.16 10.87 24.41
CA VAL A 174 -19.40 11.29 23.02
C VAL A 174 -20.56 10.48 22.43
N ILE A 175 -20.63 9.17 22.70
CA ILE A 175 -21.70 8.28 22.27
C ILE A 175 -23.05 8.75 22.84
N ASP A 176 -23.11 9.03 24.14
CA ASP A 176 -24.34 9.47 24.82
C ASP A 176 -24.88 10.76 24.24
N PHE A 177 -23.99 11.69 23.86
CA PHE A 177 -24.38 12.96 23.27
C PHE A 177 -25.05 12.80 21.89
N PHE A 178 -24.60 11.84 21.07
CA PHE A 178 -25.22 11.56 19.77
C PHE A 178 -26.37 10.55 19.86
N THR A 179 -26.60 9.95 21.03
CA THR A 179 -27.69 9.01 21.25
C THR A 179 -28.99 9.77 21.42
N PRO A 180 -29.99 9.61 20.52
CA PRO A 180 -31.24 10.35 20.63
C PRO A 180 -32.01 9.91 21.87
N ALA A 181 -32.50 10.88 22.65
CA ALA A 181 -33.48 10.62 23.69
C ALA A 181 -34.79 10.07 23.08
N LYS A 182 -35.66 9.47 23.90
CA LYS A 182 -36.92 8.88 23.42
C LYS A 182 -37.76 9.88 22.60
N ASP A 183 -37.77 11.14 23.02
CA ASP A 183 -38.51 12.23 22.38
C ASP A 183 -37.81 12.76 21.10
N ASP A 184 -36.51 12.49 20.95
CA ASP A 184 -35.73 12.99 19.81
C ASP A 184 -35.82 12.08 18.59
N LYS A 185 -36.33 10.85 18.75
CA LYS A 185 -36.44 9.89 17.65
C LYS A 185 -37.37 10.38 16.54
N THR A 186 -38.41 11.15 16.89
CA THR A 186 -39.39 11.72 15.97
C THR A 186 -38.95 13.04 15.32
N LEU A 187 -37.93 13.72 15.85
CA LEU A 187 -37.40 14.97 15.29
C LEU A 187 -36.75 14.74 13.93
N THR A 188 -36.93 15.71 13.03
CA THR A 188 -36.21 15.72 11.76
C THR A 188 -34.69 15.85 11.99
N ASN A 189 -33.87 15.35 11.07
CA ASN A 189 -32.41 15.38 11.24
C ASN A 189 -31.87 16.81 11.40
N ALA A 190 -32.50 17.80 10.76
CA ALA A 190 -32.11 19.20 10.85
C ALA A 190 -32.44 19.80 12.22
N GLU A 191 -33.59 19.48 12.80
CA GLU A 191 -33.98 19.91 14.15
C GLU A 191 -33.11 19.26 15.22
N PHE A 192 -32.82 17.97 15.06
CA PHE A 192 -31.89 17.26 15.94
C PHE A 192 -30.49 17.90 15.90
N ALA A 193 -29.98 18.25 14.72
CA ALA A 193 -28.71 18.97 14.58
C ALA A 193 -28.74 20.35 15.28
N LYS A 194 -29.85 21.09 15.18
CA LYS A 194 -30.03 22.37 15.87
C LYS A 194 -30.03 22.18 17.39
N LYS A 195 -30.75 21.19 17.92
CA LYS A 195 -30.78 20.85 19.34
C LYS A 195 -29.38 20.52 19.89
N LEU A 196 -28.63 19.69 19.17
CA LEU A 196 -27.26 19.34 19.57
C LEU A 196 -26.32 20.56 19.55
N ARG A 197 -26.47 21.47 18.58
CA ARG A 197 -25.70 22.72 18.56
C ARG A 197 -26.07 23.65 19.72
N THR A 198 -27.35 23.76 20.07
CA THR A 198 -27.78 24.53 21.24
C THR A 198 -27.29 23.92 22.55
N GLN A 199 -27.25 22.59 22.64
CA GLN A 199 -26.69 21.89 23.79
C GLN A 199 -25.19 22.14 23.92
N LEU A 200 -24.42 22.12 22.82
CA LEU A 200 -23.01 22.50 22.86
C LEU A 200 -22.80 23.96 23.27
N GLN A 201 -23.63 24.88 22.79
CA GLN A 201 -23.55 26.29 23.20
C GLN A 201 -23.88 26.46 24.68
N ALA A 202 -24.85 25.71 25.22
CA ALA A 202 -25.18 25.71 26.65
C ALA A 202 -24.04 25.11 27.50
N ASP A 203 -23.47 23.98 27.07
CA ASP A 203 -22.30 23.37 27.73
C ASP A 203 -21.10 24.33 27.74
N ALA A 204 -20.87 25.05 26.64
CA ALA A 204 -19.82 26.08 26.56
C ALA A 204 -20.11 27.29 27.45
N ALA A 205 -21.36 27.72 27.54
CA ALA A 205 -21.76 28.83 28.41
C ALA A 205 -21.61 28.46 29.89
N ASN A 206 -22.08 27.29 30.31
CA ASN A 206 -21.99 26.83 31.69
C ASN A 206 -20.54 26.72 32.18
N ALA A 207 -19.61 26.27 31.33
CA ALA A 207 -18.19 26.25 31.65
C ALA A 207 -17.59 27.66 31.83
N ALA A 208 -18.09 28.67 31.12
CA ALA A 208 -17.62 30.05 31.24
C ALA A 208 -18.09 30.75 32.53
N TRP A 209 -19.23 30.33 33.12
CA TRP A 209 -19.75 30.91 34.36
C TRP A 209 -18.99 30.46 35.62
N LEU A 210 -18.19 29.39 35.54
CA LEU A 210 -17.36 28.90 36.65
C LEU A 210 -16.01 29.66 36.80
N GLN A 211 -15.69 30.57 35.88
CA GLN A 211 -14.51 31.45 35.99
C GLN A 211 -14.87 32.78 36.68
N GLU A 212 -14.40 32.97 37.91
CA GLU A 212 -14.43 34.27 38.59
C GLU A 212 -13.68 35.34 37.76
N PRO A 213 -14.21 36.57 37.64
CA PRO A 213 -13.49 37.66 37.00
C PRO A 213 -12.46 38.26 37.96
N GLU A 214 -11.17 38.12 37.66
CA GLU A 214 -10.12 38.93 38.30
C GLU A 214 -10.37 40.43 38.09
N ARG A 215 -10.22 41.20 39.17
CA ARG A 215 -10.37 42.67 39.23
C ARG A 215 -9.37 43.37 38.29
N PRO A 216 -9.77 44.48 37.61
CA PRO A 216 -8.82 45.31 36.88
C PRO A 216 -7.94 46.15 37.81
N PRO A 217 -6.66 46.42 37.45
CA PRO A 217 -5.77 47.26 38.25
C PRO A 217 -6.12 48.74 38.16
N GLU A 218 -6.02 49.39 39.31
CA GLU A 218 -6.36 50.77 39.63
C GLU A 218 -5.43 51.76 38.89
N LYS A 219 -6.02 52.66 38.08
CA LYS A 219 -5.30 53.77 37.42
C LYS A 219 -4.89 54.81 38.46
N ARG A 220 -3.59 54.92 38.76
CA ARG A 220 -3.02 56.09 39.44
C ARG A 220 -3.02 57.30 38.49
N ARG A 221 -3.59 58.42 38.95
CA ARG A 221 -3.51 59.74 38.30
C ARG A 221 -2.16 60.41 38.63
N PRO A 222 -1.49 61.10 37.68
CA PRO A 222 -0.35 61.95 37.97
C PRO A 222 -0.75 63.43 38.08
N GLY A 223 -0.15 64.13 39.05
CA GLY A 223 0.23 65.55 38.94
C GLY A 223 -0.76 66.59 39.49
N GLU A 224 -0.58 66.99 40.75
CA GLU A 224 -0.91 68.34 41.20
C GLU A 224 0.41 69.14 41.27
N GLY A 225 0.52 70.16 40.42
CA GLY A 225 1.63 71.11 40.44
C GLY A 225 1.32 72.25 41.40
N GLU A 226 2.25 72.53 42.30
CA GLU A 226 2.28 73.77 43.07
C GLU A 226 2.62 74.95 42.14
N PRO A 227 1.85 76.06 42.15
CA PRO A 227 2.31 77.31 41.55
C PRO A 227 3.19 78.09 42.54
N ALA A 228 4.25 78.70 41.98
CA ALA A 228 5.19 79.58 42.66
C ALA A 228 4.54 80.87 43.21
N PRO A 229 5.17 81.56 44.19
CA PRO A 229 4.53 82.61 44.98
C PRO A 229 4.30 83.89 44.16
N SER A 230 3.10 84.46 44.27
CA SER A 230 2.78 85.79 43.78
C SER A 230 3.48 86.84 44.64
N TRP A 231 4.44 87.56 44.07
CA TRP A 231 4.98 88.77 44.69
C TRP A 231 3.98 89.91 44.48
N ASP A 232 3.27 90.28 45.55
CA ASP A 232 2.37 91.41 45.58
C ASP A 232 3.13 92.73 45.42
N ALA A 233 2.74 93.51 44.42
CA ALA A 233 3.29 94.82 44.10
C ALA A 233 2.71 95.94 44.99
N LYS A 234 2.84 95.81 46.31
CA LYS A 234 2.41 96.85 47.27
C LYS A 234 3.40 97.03 48.40
N GLU A 235 4.60 97.47 48.07
CA GLU A 235 5.52 98.12 49.00
C GLU A 235 6.60 98.86 48.20
N ARG A 236 6.25 100.06 47.70
CA ARG A 236 7.24 101.03 47.21
C ARG A 236 7.05 102.33 47.97
N MET A 237 8.10 102.74 48.68
CA MET A 237 8.14 103.97 49.46
C MET A 237 7.98 105.22 48.56
N PRO A 238 7.30 106.30 49.01
CA PRO A 238 6.92 107.45 48.17
C PRO A 238 8.05 108.42 47.80
N CYS A 239 9.33 108.02 47.89
CA CYS A 239 10.48 108.90 47.60
C CYS A 239 11.05 108.76 46.18
N GLN A 240 10.47 107.90 45.31
CA GLN A 240 10.93 107.71 43.93
C GLN A 240 10.09 108.43 42.86
N THR A 241 9.17 109.31 43.25
CA THR A 241 8.42 110.16 42.32
C THR A 241 9.23 111.40 41.95
N GLY A 242 10.14 111.21 40.98
CA GLY A 242 10.62 112.18 39.98
C GLY A 242 10.40 113.68 40.21
N ARG A 243 10.97 114.28 41.26
CA ARG A 243 11.28 115.71 41.25
C ARG A 243 12.65 115.93 40.62
N ALA A 244 12.72 116.82 39.64
CA ALA A 244 13.97 117.20 38.97
C ALA A 244 14.96 117.82 39.97
N ALA A 245 16.23 117.42 39.88
CA ALA A 245 17.30 118.03 40.66
C ALA A 245 17.44 119.52 40.30
N ILE A 246 17.35 120.37 41.32
CA ILE A 246 17.61 121.80 41.19
C ILE A 246 19.10 121.97 40.88
N ARG A 247 19.36 122.72 39.82
CA ARG A 247 20.67 122.99 39.21
C ARG A 247 21.66 123.64 40.18
N HIS A 248 22.93 123.25 40.00
CA HIS A 248 24.18 123.88 40.49
C HIS A 248 24.92 123.28 41.70
N ASP A 249 24.86 121.96 41.88
CA ASP A 249 25.67 121.24 42.90
C ASP A 249 26.85 120.43 42.30
N GLU A 250 27.40 120.87 41.18
CA GLU A 250 28.57 120.21 40.55
C GLU A 250 29.92 120.69 41.08
N ARG A 251 29.96 121.75 41.90
CA ARG A 251 31.22 122.39 42.37
C ARG A 251 31.45 122.31 43.88
N SER A 252 30.62 121.57 44.61
CA SER A 252 30.80 121.36 46.06
C SER A 252 31.85 120.28 46.32
N PRO A 253 32.99 120.60 46.97
CA PRO A 253 34.05 119.62 47.26
C PRO A 253 33.57 118.46 48.15
N THR A 254 32.57 118.71 49.01
CA THR A 254 31.97 117.70 49.87
C THR A 254 31.05 116.77 49.10
N LEU A 255 30.23 117.28 48.18
CA LEU A 255 29.39 116.43 47.31
C LEU A 255 30.21 115.66 46.27
N ALA A 256 31.31 116.23 45.76
CA ALA A 256 32.25 115.51 44.89
C ALA A 256 32.86 114.30 45.61
N LYS A 257 33.30 114.48 46.87
CA LYS A 257 33.86 113.39 47.68
C LYS A 257 32.82 112.32 48.02
N VAL A 258 31.58 112.72 48.30
CA VAL A 258 30.46 111.78 48.50
C VAL A 258 30.16 111.01 47.21
N ARG A 259 30.12 111.66 46.04
CA ARG A 259 29.96 111.00 44.74
C ARG A 259 31.11 110.05 44.44
N GLU A 260 32.36 110.40 44.73
CA GLU A 260 33.48 109.46 44.59
C GLU A 260 33.32 108.21 45.46
N VAL A 261 32.81 108.36 46.69
CA VAL A 261 32.54 107.21 47.57
C VAL A 261 31.40 106.35 47.03
N TYR A 262 30.31 106.97 46.55
CA TYR A 262 29.22 106.24 45.91
C TYR A 262 29.65 105.60 44.59
N ASN A 263 30.43 106.28 43.75
CA ASN A 263 30.97 105.73 42.51
C ASN A 263 31.93 104.57 42.79
N ARG A 264 32.81 104.67 43.80
CA ARG A 264 33.66 103.54 44.22
C ARG A 264 32.85 102.37 44.75
N ARG A 265 31.74 102.64 45.44
CA ARG A 265 30.81 101.61 45.91
C ARG A 265 30.04 100.98 44.75
N GLU A 266 29.54 101.78 43.82
CA GLU A 266 28.85 101.33 42.61
C GLU A 266 29.81 100.54 41.69
N GLU A 267 31.07 100.94 41.56
CA GLU A 267 32.11 100.20 40.87
C GLU A 267 32.43 98.87 41.56
N ALA A 268 32.46 98.85 42.90
CA ALA A 268 32.65 97.62 43.67
C ALA A 268 31.44 96.68 43.55
N ASP A 269 30.22 97.22 43.63
CA ASP A 269 28.97 96.49 43.46
C ASP A 269 28.83 95.97 42.02
N ALA A 270 29.20 96.77 41.01
CA ALA A 270 29.24 96.36 39.61
C ALA A 270 30.23 95.21 39.38
N LYS A 271 31.46 95.31 39.91
CA LYS A 271 32.46 94.24 39.85
C LYS A 271 31.98 92.96 40.55
N TRP A 272 31.24 93.10 41.64
CA TRP A 272 30.65 91.95 42.35
C TRP A 272 29.52 91.29 41.55
N VAL A 273 28.65 92.08 40.92
CA VAL A 273 27.58 91.58 40.04
C VAL A 273 28.18 90.92 38.79
N GLU A 274 29.19 91.52 38.17
CA GLU A 274 29.93 90.94 37.04
C GLU A 274 30.61 89.63 37.44
N GLY A 275 31.31 89.59 38.59
CA GLY A 275 31.91 88.36 39.10
C GLY A 275 30.88 87.24 39.36
N LYS A 276 29.69 87.58 39.85
CA LYS A 276 28.57 86.63 40.00
C LYS A 276 28.02 86.17 38.65
N ARG A 277 27.85 87.08 37.69
CA ARG A 277 27.41 86.74 36.33
C ARG A 277 28.41 85.83 35.64
N ASP A 278 29.70 86.11 35.74
CA ASP A 278 30.77 85.29 35.19
C ASP A 278 30.81 83.90 35.84
N ALA A 279 30.69 83.81 37.17
CA ALA A 279 30.60 82.54 37.87
C ALA A 279 29.36 81.74 37.45
N MET A 280 28.23 82.40 37.26
CA MET A 280 26.99 81.80 36.76
C MET A 280 27.16 81.29 35.32
N MET A 281 27.76 82.09 34.43
CA MET A 281 28.03 81.71 33.05
C MET A 281 29.01 80.54 32.95
N ARG A 282 30.06 80.50 33.77
CA ARG A 282 30.96 79.33 33.84
C ARG A 282 30.21 78.07 34.29
N ARG A 283 29.31 78.19 35.27
CA ARG A 283 28.49 77.08 35.75
C ARG A 283 27.51 76.59 34.69
N ILE A 284 26.85 77.51 33.97
CA ILE A 284 25.96 77.19 32.84
C ILE A 284 26.75 76.50 31.73
N ASN A 285 27.94 77.00 31.37
CA ASN A 285 28.77 76.39 30.34
C ASN A 285 29.24 74.98 30.71
N LEU A 286 29.63 74.75 31.97
CA LEU A 286 29.97 73.41 32.48
C LEU A 286 28.77 72.47 32.47
N ASN A 287 27.58 72.94 32.87
CA ASN A 287 26.36 72.14 32.83
C ASN A 287 25.95 71.81 31.38
N ASN A 288 26.06 72.77 30.48
CA ASN A 288 25.78 72.56 29.05
C ASN A 288 26.78 71.57 28.41
N PHE A 289 28.06 71.63 28.79
CA PHE A 289 29.05 70.66 28.35
C PHE A 289 28.71 69.25 28.82
N LYS A 290 28.41 69.09 30.13
CA LYS A 290 27.99 67.80 30.70
C LYS A 290 26.70 67.27 30.07
N ALA A 291 25.72 68.13 29.83
CA ALA A 291 24.47 67.74 29.18
C ALA A 291 24.70 67.26 27.73
N LYS A 292 25.57 67.95 26.97
CA LYS A 292 25.96 67.51 25.62
C LYS A 292 26.72 66.20 25.63
N GLU A 293 27.60 65.99 26.61
CA GLU A 293 28.34 64.73 26.77
C GLU A 293 27.41 63.57 27.11
N GLN A 294 26.48 63.75 28.05
CA GLN A 294 25.44 62.76 28.37
C GLN A 294 24.53 62.45 27.16
N GLN A 295 24.14 63.47 26.38
CA GLN A 295 23.40 63.25 25.13
C GLN A 295 24.20 62.44 24.13
N ARG A 296 25.51 62.68 23.99
CA ARG A 296 26.37 61.88 23.12
C ARG A 296 26.49 60.44 23.60
N GLU A 297 26.66 60.21 24.90
CA GLU A 297 26.73 58.86 25.48
C GLU A 297 25.43 58.07 25.27
N THR A 298 24.28 58.70 25.52
CA THR A 298 22.97 58.06 25.30
C THR A 298 22.73 57.73 23.84
N GLN A 299 23.13 58.61 22.91
CA GLN A 299 23.09 58.32 21.47
C GLN A 299 23.99 57.14 21.08
N MET A 300 25.23 57.10 21.61
CA MET A 300 26.15 55.98 21.37
C MET A 300 25.59 54.65 21.91
N GLN A 301 24.98 54.67 23.09
CA GLN A 301 24.32 53.48 23.66
C GLN A 301 23.12 53.04 22.80
N ALA A 302 22.30 53.98 22.32
CA ALA A 302 21.17 53.68 21.43
C ALA A 302 21.63 53.06 20.10
N VAL A 303 22.73 53.55 19.52
CA VAL A 303 23.33 52.95 18.31
C VAL A 303 23.80 51.53 18.59
N ARG A 304 24.55 51.31 19.67
CA ARG A 304 25.02 49.97 20.08
C ARG A 304 23.86 48.99 20.28
N GLN A 305 22.77 49.43 20.91
CA GLN A 305 21.58 48.60 21.11
C GLN A 305 20.90 48.24 19.77
N LYS A 306 20.81 49.19 18.83
CA LYS A 306 20.29 48.92 17.48
C LYS A 306 21.16 47.95 16.70
N GLU A 307 22.48 48.08 16.80
CA GLU A 307 23.43 47.14 16.16
C GLU A 307 23.32 45.74 16.75
N LEU A 308 23.29 45.62 18.09
CA LEU A 308 23.09 44.32 18.76
C LEU A 308 21.76 43.68 18.37
N HIS A 309 20.69 44.47 18.27
CA HIS A 309 19.40 43.96 17.81
C HIS A 309 19.47 43.47 16.35
N LYS A 310 20.13 44.22 15.47
CA LYS A 310 20.35 43.81 14.07
C LYS A 310 21.13 42.51 13.97
N VAL A 311 22.20 42.34 14.75
CA VAL A 311 22.98 41.09 14.78
C VAL A 311 22.10 39.92 15.26
N ARG A 312 21.34 40.10 16.35
CA ARG A 312 20.42 39.05 16.84
C ARG A 312 19.37 38.68 15.81
N LEU A 313 18.86 39.65 15.06
CA LEU A 313 17.88 39.41 13.99
C LEU A 313 18.50 38.60 12.84
N LEU A 314 19.70 38.97 12.40
CA LEU A 314 20.41 38.25 11.34
C LEU A 314 20.74 36.81 11.76
N GLU A 315 21.26 36.60 12.96
CA GLU A 315 21.51 35.24 13.45
C GLU A 315 20.21 34.43 13.59
N ALA A 316 19.09 35.06 13.97
CA ALA A 316 17.80 34.38 14.03
C ALA A 316 17.29 34.00 12.63
N GLN A 317 17.51 34.85 11.63
CA GLN A 317 17.21 34.56 10.23
C GLN A 317 18.09 33.42 9.69
N GLU A 318 19.38 33.42 9.99
CA GLU A 318 20.31 32.35 9.60
C GLU A 318 19.90 31.01 10.24
N ARG A 319 19.62 30.99 11.54
CA ARG A 319 19.13 29.78 12.23
C ARG A 319 17.83 29.26 11.62
N ARG A 320 16.92 30.16 11.25
CA ARG A 320 15.68 29.81 10.56
C ARG A 320 15.96 29.22 9.17
N ALA A 321 16.84 29.84 8.38
CA ALA A 321 17.21 29.36 7.05
C ALA A 321 17.86 27.97 7.12
N HIS A 322 18.73 27.72 8.11
CA HIS A 322 19.31 26.39 8.33
C HIS A 322 18.26 25.34 8.71
N ALA A 323 17.29 25.69 9.57
CA ALA A 323 16.20 24.79 9.93
C ALA A 323 15.27 24.50 8.74
N GLU A 324 14.96 25.50 7.92
CA GLU A 324 14.17 25.34 6.69
C GLU A 324 14.91 24.46 5.67
N ALA A 325 16.22 24.66 5.48
CA ALA A 325 17.05 23.81 4.61
C ALA A 325 17.07 22.34 5.09
N ALA A 326 17.30 22.10 6.39
CA ALA A 326 17.28 20.75 6.94
C ALA A 326 15.91 20.07 6.82
N ALA A 327 14.82 20.83 6.96
CA ALA A 327 13.48 20.32 6.75
C ALA A 327 13.23 19.95 5.28
N GLN A 328 13.74 20.75 4.34
CA GLN A 328 13.66 20.47 2.92
C GLN A 328 14.47 19.22 2.54
N ASP A 329 15.70 19.08 3.04
CA ASP A 329 16.53 17.90 2.82
C ASP A 329 15.84 16.62 3.34
N ALA A 330 15.18 16.69 4.49
CA ALA A 330 14.42 15.56 5.04
C ALA A 330 13.20 15.19 4.16
N LEU A 331 12.52 16.18 3.58
CA LEU A 331 11.42 15.94 2.64
C LEU A 331 11.93 15.31 1.34
N ASP A 332 13.06 15.77 0.83
CA ASP A 332 13.68 15.26 -0.39
C ASP A 332 14.18 13.82 -0.19
N GLN A 333 14.77 13.51 0.97
CA GLN A 333 15.13 12.13 1.33
C GLN A 333 13.89 11.22 1.38
N LEU A 334 12.80 11.67 2.00
CA LEU A 334 11.54 10.91 2.02
C LEU A 334 10.95 10.72 0.61
N ALA A 335 11.10 11.70 -0.28
CA ALA A 335 10.68 11.60 -1.67
C ALA A 335 11.53 10.57 -2.43
N MET A 336 12.84 10.60 -2.27
CA MET A 336 13.78 9.63 -2.85
C MET A 336 13.48 8.21 -2.34
N ASP A 337 13.26 8.03 -1.05
CA ASP A 337 12.89 6.74 -0.46
C ASP A 337 11.59 6.18 -1.04
N LYS A 338 10.60 7.05 -1.27
CA LYS A 338 9.33 6.66 -1.91
C LYS A 338 9.56 6.24 -3.37
N GLN A 339 10.40 6.97 -4.11
CA GLN A 339 10.76 6.61 -5.50
C GLN A 339 11.50 5.28 -5.54
N VAL A 340 12.48 5.05 -4.68
CA VAL A 340 13.21 3.77 -4.59
C VAL A 340 12.27 2.62 -4.27
N LYS A 341 11.31 2.81 -3.34
CA LYS A 341 10.29 1.79 -3.04
C LYS A 341 9.38 1.51 -4.23
N ALA A 342 8.97 2.53 -4.97
CA ALA A 342 8.17 2.37 -6.18
C ALA A 342 8.95 1.62 -7.28
N LEU A 343 10.20 1.97 -7.52
CA LEU A 343 11.07 1.27 -8.47
C LEU A 343 11.27 -0.19 -8.09
N LYS A 344 11.54 -0.50 -6.81
CA LYS A 344 11.63 -1.89 -6.33
C LYS A 344 10.33 -2.68 -6.56
N ALA A 345 9.17 -2.04 -6.39
CA ALA A 345 7.88 -2.67 -6.66
C ALA A 345 7.65 -2.91 -8.16
N CYS A 346 8.07 -1.97 -9.02
CA CYS A 346 8.02 -2.14 -10.48
C CYS A 346 8.92 -3.29 -10.93
N ASN A 347 10.20 -3.31 -10.52
CA ASN A 347 11.12 -4.39 -10.88
C ASN A 347 10.58 -5.76 -10.43
N LYS A 348 10.04 -5.86 -9.20
CA LYS A 348 9.43 -7.11 -8.73
C LYS A 348 8.22 -7.54 -9.57
N ALA A 349 7.44 -6.58 -10.08
CA ALA A 349 6.33 -6.87 -10.98
C ALA A 349 6.82 -7.35 -12.35
N GLU A 350 7.89 -6.74 -12.87
CA GLU A 350 8.57 -7.17 -14.09
C GLU A 350 9.15 -8.59 -13.94
N ASP A 351 9.89 -8.88 -12.87
CA ASP A 351 10.42 -10.21 -12.56
C ASP A 351 9.30 -11.27 -12.54
N MET A 352 8.14 -10.94 -11.95
CA MET A 352 6.98 -11.84 -11.93
C MET A 352 6.38 -12.06 -13.33
N LEU A 353 6.40 -11.04 -14.19
CA LEU A 353 5.93 -11.17 -15.56
C LEU A 353 6.92 -11.98 -16.41
N GLU A 354 8.22 -11.78 -16.23
CA GLU A 354 9.27 -12.57 -16.87
C GLU A 354 9.19 -14.04 -16.46
N ALA A 355 9.10 -14.34 -15.16
CA ALA A 355 8.93 -15.72 -14.69
C ALA A 355 7.66 -16.40 -15.26
N ARG A 356 6.59 -15.64 -15.51
CA ARG A 356 5.38 -16.16 -16.19
C ARG A 356 5.62 -16.40 -17.68
N ARG A 357 6.37 -15.53 -18.36
CA ARG A 357 6.77 -15.71 -19.75
C ARG A 357 7.66 -16.94 -19.88
N ASP A 358 8.67 -17.09 -19.04
CA ASP A 358 9.57 -18.25 -19.05
C ASP A 358 8.82 -19.56 -18.84
N LYS A 359 7.87 -19.57 -17.90
CA LYS A 359 7.01 -20.74 -17.68
C LYS A 359 6.14 -21.06 -18.90
N ALA A 360 5.63 -20.06 -19.59
CA ALA A 360 4.87 -20.24 -20.82
C ALA A 360 5.76 -20.75 -21.96
N SER A 361 6.95 -20.18 -22.12
CA SER A 361 7.97 -20.62 -23.10
C SER A 361 8.34 -22.08 -22.86
N ALA A 362 8.68 -22.47 -21.62
CA ALA A 362 9.01 -23.84 -21.28
C ALA A 362 7.85 -24.82 -21.54
N ALA A 363 6.60 -24.40 -21.29
CA ALA A 363 5.43 -25.22 -21.60
C ALA A 363 5.23 -25.40 -23.13
N LEU A 364 5.51 -24.35 -23.91
CA LEU A 364 5.46 -24.42 -25.38
C LEU A 364 6.58 -25.29 -25.95
N GLU A 365 7.79 -25.19 -25.41
CA GLU A 365 8.92 -26.07 -25.77
C GLU A 365 8.58 -27.53 -25.49
N HIS A 366 8.05 -27.83 -24.30
CA HIS A 366 7.65 -29.20 -23.97
C HIS A 366 6.53 -29.73 -24.87
N TRP A 367 5.56 -28.89 -25.24
CA TRP A 367 4.54 -29.26 -26.20
C TRP A 367 5.14 -29.53 -27.59
N TYR A 368 6.06 -28.68 -28.04
CA TYR A 368 6.76 -28.85 -29.31
C TYR A 368 7.58 -30.15 -29.34
N GLU A 369 8.33 -30.46 -28.29
CA GLU A 369 9.02 -31.74 -28.13
C GLU A 369 8.05 -32.93 -28.23
N GLY A 370 6.88 -32.81 -27.59
CA GLY A 370 5.82 -33.82 -27.68
C GLY A 370 5.31 -34.04 -29.11
N VAL A 371 5.15 -32.97 -29.89
CA VAL A 371 4.76 -33.04 -31.31
C VAL A 371 5.86 -33.70 -32.13
N VAL A 372 7.12 -33.29 -31.95
CA VAL A 372 8.27 -33.89 -32.65
C VAL A 372 8.36 -35.39 -32.36
N HIS A 373 8.23 -35.80 -31.09
CA HIS A 373 8.24 -37.22 -30.71
C HIS A 373 7.07 -38.01 -31.30
N ALA A 374 5.87 -37.41 -31.36
CA ALA A 374 4.72 -38.04 -32.00
C ALA A 374 4.94 -38.23 -33.51
N GLU A 375 5.50 -37.24 -34.20
CA GLU A 375 5.85 -37.35 -35.63
C GLU A 375 6.92 -38.43 -35.86
N GLU A 376 7.97 -38.46 -35.04
CA GLU A 376 8.99 -39.50 -35.12
C GLU A 376 8.40 -40.89 -34.87
N TYR A 377 7.51 -41.02 -33.90
CA TYR A 377 6.82 -42.27 -33.61
C TYR A 377 5.97 -42.73 -34.80
N LEU A 378 5.21 -41.82 -35.42
CA LEU A 378 4.41 -42.12 -36.62
C LEU A 378 5.30 -42.58 -37.77
N ARG A 379 6.39 -41.86 -38.06
CA ARG A 379 7.37 -42.26 -39.09
C ARG A 379 7.99 -43.63 -38.80
N ARG A 380 8.32 -43.93 -37.54
CA ARG A 380 8.82 -45.26 -37.13
C ARG A 380 7.74 -46.34 -37.29
N ALA A 381 6.49 -46.05 -36.93
CA ALA A 381 5.38 -46.97 -37.05
C ALA A 381 5.09 -47.30 -38.53
N GLU A 382 5.10 -46.30 -39.41
CA GLU A 382 4.97 -46.47 -40.87
C GLU A 382 6.08 -47.35 -41.43
N ARG A 383 7.35 -47.08 -41.08
CA ARG A 383 8.49 -47.92 -41.49
C ARG A 383 8.31 -49.36 -41.02
N ASN A 384 7.93 -49.57 -39.76
CA ASN A 384 7.69 -50.90 -39.22
C ASN A 384 6.51 -51.60 -39.90
N GLN A 385 5.49 -50.86 -40.34
CA GLN A 385 4.37 -51.41 -41.10
C GLN A 385 4.82 -51.90 -42.48
N VAL A 386 5.68 -51.14 -43.17
CA VAL A 386 6.28 -51.55 -44.45
C VAL A 386 7.13 -52.82 -44.25
N VAL A 387 8.03 -52.83 -43.27
CA VAL A 387 8.87 -54.01 -42.97
C VAL A 387 8.01 -55.25 -42.69
N ARG A 388 6.96 -55.13 -41.87
CA ARG A 388 6.03 -56.25 -41.62
C ARG A 388 5.25 -56.69 -42.86
N ALA A 389 4.92 -55.77 -43.77
CA ALA A 389 4.28 -56.10 -45.03
C ALA A 389 5.23 -56.86 -45.95
N GLU A 390 6.51 -56.45 -46.01
CA GLU A 390 7.57 -57.14 -46.73
C GLU A 390 7.83 -58.54 -46.16
N GLU A 391 7.91 -58.70 -44.84
CA GLU A 391 8.03 -60.01 -44.18
C GLU A 391 6.86 -60.94 -44.54
N LYS A 392 5.62 -60.42 -44.51
CA LYS A 392 4.43 -61.18 -44.92
C LYS A 392 4.45 -61.55 -46.40
N TRP A 393 4.95 -60.66 -47.25
CA TRP A 393 5.09 -60.92 -48.68
C TRP A 393 6.17 -61.99 -48.94
N ASN A 394 7.32 -61.88 -48.27
CA ASN A 394 8.41 -62.85 -48.37
C ASN A 394 7.96 -64.24 -47.91
N THR A 395 7.27 -64.34 -46.76
CA THR A 395 6.71 -65.62 -46.30
C THR A 395 5.64 -66.18 -47.24
N TYR A 396 4.88 -65.34 -47.94
CA TYR A 396 3.96 -65.78 -48.99
C TYR A 396 4.72 -66.29 -50.22
N LEU A 397 5.77 -65.60 -50.67
CA LEU A 397 6.63 -66.04 -51.77
C LEU A 397 7.32 -67.37 -51.46
N GLU A 398 7.83 -67.56 -50.24
CA GLU A 398 8.40 -68.84 -49.78
C GLU A 398 7.38 -69.98 -49.84
N LYS A 399 6.13 -69.73 -49.42
CA LYS A 399 5.03 -70.71 -49.56
C LYS A 399 4.72 -71.03 -51.01
N LEU A 400 4.73 -70.01 -51.88
CA LEU A 400 4.48 -70.20 -53.31
C LEU A 400 5.61 -70.99 -53.97
N TRP A 401 6.86 -70.70 -53.59
CA TRP A 401 8.04 -71.42 -54.04
C TRP A 401 8.02 -72.88 -53.60
N THR A 402 7.77 -73.15 -52.32
CA THR A 402 7.65 -74.52 -51.79
C THR A 402 6.48 -75.29 -52.42
N LEU A 403 5.33 -74.66 -52.68
CA LEU A 403 4.24 -75.28 -53.44
C LEU A 403 4.65 -75.59 -54.89
N GLY A 404 5.39 -74.69 -55.53
CA GLY A 404 5.96 -74.91 -56.87
C GLY A 404 6.91 -76.10 -56.89
N GLU A 405 7.81 -76.18 -55.92
CA GLU A 405 8.75 -77.28 -55.73
C GLU A 405 8.02 -78.61 -55.49
N GLN A 406 7.02 -78.63 -54.59
CA GLN A 406 6.18 -79.81 -54.34
C GLN A 406 5.43 -80.27 -55.61
N LYS A 407 4.84 -79.35 -56.36
CA LYS A 407 4.17 -79.68 -57.64
C LYS A 407 5.15 -80.25 -58.66
N HIS A 408 6.34 -79.66 -58.78
CA HIS A 408 7.37 -80.14 -59.68
C HIS A 408 7.90 -81.53 -59.27
N HIS A 409 8.09 -81.78 -57.97
CA HIS A 409 8.42 -83.11 -57.46
C HIS A 409 7.28 -84.12 -57.65
N ALA A 410 6.02 -83.71 -57.47
CA ALA A 410 4.87 -84.58 -57.73
C ALA A 410 4.77 -84.95 -59.21
N LEU A 411 4.99 -84.00 -60.13
CA LEU A 411 5.06 -84.27 -61.57
C LEU A 411 6.20 -85.23 -61.91
N LYS A 412 7.40 -85.02 -61.34
CA LYS A 412 8.54 -85.94 -61.49
C LYS A 412 8.23 -87.33 -60.92
N SER A 413 7.57 -87.39 -59.76
CA SER A 413 7.18 -88.65 -59.12
C SER A 413 6.13 -89.41 -59.93
N HIS A 414 5.11 -88.73 -60.46
CA HIS A 414 4.14 -89.34 -61.37
C HIS A 414 4.77 -89.79 -62.69
N ALA A 415 5.74 -89.04 -63.23
CA ALA A 415 6.50 -89.47 -64.40
C ALA A 415 7.28 -90.77 -64.10
N GLN A 416 7.98 -90.83 -62.96
CA GLN A 416 8.68 -92.02 -62.50
C GLN A 416 7.73 -93.21 -62.29
N GLN A 417 6.59 -93.02 -61.61
CA GLN A 417 5.59 -94.06 -61.40
C GLN A 417 5.00 -94.58 -62.73
N ASN A 418 4.77 -93.71 -63.70
CA ASN A 418 4.30 -94.10 -65.03
C ASN A 418 5.35 -94.93 -65.77
N ASP A 419 6.63 -94.58 -65.67
CA ASP A 419 7.71 -95.36 -66.29
C ASP A 419 7.91 -96.72 -65.59
N ASP A 420 7.76 -96.78 -64.26
CA ASP A 420 7.72 -98.03 -63.50
C ASP A 420 6.52 -98.92 -63.90
N LEU A 421 5.33 -98.33 -64.07
CA LEU A 421 4.16 -99.07 -64.54
C LEU A 421 4.36 -99.59 -65.96
N LYS A 422 4.89 -98.77 -66.87
CA LYS A 422 5.22 -99.20 -68.24
C LYS A 422 6.19 -100.37 -68.23
N SER A 423 7.25 -100.33 -67.43
CA SER A 423 8.21 -101.43 -67.35
C SER A 423 7.57 -102.72 -66.82
N ARG A 424 6.69 -102.64 -65.81
CA ARG A 424 5.93 -103.80 -65.29
C ARG A 424 4.93 -104.36 -66.30
N VAL A 425 4.23 -103.50 -67.02
CA VAL A 425 3.31 -103.93 -68.09
C VAL A 425 4.08 -104.60 -69.21
N GLN A 426 5.21 -104.03 -69.62
CA GLN A 426 6.10 -104.63 -70.62
C GLN A 426 6.63 -105.99 -70.17
N SER A 427 7.07 -106.13 -68.91
CA SER A 427 7.53 -107.43 -68.40
C SER A 427 6.40 -108.46 -68.33
N SER A 428 5.20 -108.06 -67.88
CA SER A 428 4.02 -108.93 -67.85
C SER A 428 3.58 -109.35 -69.25
N LEU A 429 3.63 -108.45 -70.23
CA LEU A 429 3.29 -108.75 -71.62
C LEU A 429 4.32 -109.73 -72.22
N MET A 430 5.61 -109.54 -71.94
CA MET A 430 6.65 -110.49 -72.34
C MET A 430 6.43 -111.86 -71.72
N GLU A 431 6.06 -111.92 -70.44
CA GLU A 431 5.73 -113.18 -69.76
C GLU A 431 4.49 -113.86 -70.37
N GLN A 432 3.43 -113.10 -70.69
CA GLN A 432 2.24 -113.62 -71.39
C GLN A 432 2.59 -114.16 -72.78
N ILE A 433 3.41 -113.46 -73.56
CA ILE A 433 3.88 -113.92 -74.88
C ILE A 433 4.68 -115.21 -74.71
N GLU A 434 5.53 -115.33 -73.69
CA GLU A 434 6.27 -116.56 -73.40
C GLU A 434 5.34 -117.71 -73.00
N GLN A 435 4.35 -117.45 -72.13
CA GLN A 435 3.35 -118.44 -71.74
C GLN A 435 2.55 -118.92 -72.95
N GLU A 436 2.10 -118.01 -73.83
CA GLU A 436 1.44 -118.37 -75.09
C GLU A 436 2.36 -119.19 -76.00
N ARG A 437 3.64 -118.82 -76.13
CA ARG A 437 4.62 -119.60 -76.90
C ARG A 437 4.79 -121.01 -76.33
N ARG A 438 4.86 -121.16 -75.01
CA ARG A 438 4.92 -122.46 -74.33
C ARG A 438 3.63 -123.26 -74.56
N ALA A 439 2.46 -122.65 -74.41
CA ALA A 439 1.17 -123.31 -74.65
C ALA A 439 1.02 -123.76 -76.11
N ARG A 440 1.41 -122.91 -77.08
CA ARG A 440 1.46 -123.27 -78.50
C ARG A 440 2.44 -124.41 -78.74
N ALA A 441 3.62 -124.39 -78.13
CA ALA A 441 4.61 -125.47 -78.25
C ALA A 441 4.06 -126.80 -77.71
N VAL A 442 3.41 -126.80 -76.54
CA VAL A 442 2.73 -127.98 -75.98
C VAL A 442 1.64 -128.47 -76.92
N HIS A 443 0.76 -127.59 -77.41
CA HIS A 443 -0.29 -127.98 -78.34
C HIS A 443 0.26 -128.54 -79.66
N THR A 444 1.36 -127.98 -80.17
CA THR A 444 2.04 -128.56 -81.34
C THR A 444 2.66 -129.92 -81.04
N ALA A 445 3.22 -130.12 -79.84
CA ALA A 445 3.77 -131.40 -79.41
C ALA A 445 2.66 -132.46 -79.29
N GLU A 446 1.55 -132.15 -78.63
CA GLU A 446 0.36 -133.01 -78.54
C GLU A 446 -0.19 -133.38 -79.93
N ASN A 447 -0.27 -132.42 -80.85
CA ASN A 447 -0.70 -132.67 -82.22
C ASN A 447 0.27 -133.58 -82.99
N VAL A 448 1.58 -133.44 -82.75
CA VAL A 448 2.59 -134.33 -83.34
C VAL A 448 2.49 -135.73 -82.73
N ASP A 449 2.34 -135.84 -81.42
CA ASP A 449 2.16 -137.13 -80.73
C ASP A 449 0.89 -137.84 -81.18
N ALA A 450 -0.22 -137.13 -81.34
CA ALA A 450 -1.45 -137.67 -81.90
C ALA A 450 -1.25 -138.16 -83.35
N LYS A 451 -0.50 -137.44 -84.18
CA LYS A 451 -0.15 -137.88 -85.54
C LYS A 451 0.77 -139.11 -85.52
N LEU A 452 1.74 -139.17 -84.60
CA LEU A 452 2.64 -140.31 -84.43
C LEU A 452 1.87 -141.55 -83.93
N ALA A 453 0.95 -141.38 -82.97
CA ALA A 453 0.05 -142.43 -82.49
C ALA A 453 -0.85 -142.94 -83.63
N ALA A 454 -1.49 -142.06 -84.39
CA ALA A 454 -2.29 -142.45 -85.56
C ALA A 454 -1.45 -143.13 -86.66
N ALA A 455 -0.18 -142.75 -86.82
CA ALA A 455 0.75 -143.44 -87.72
C ALA A 455 1.19 -144.81 -87.16
N ALA A 456 1.34 -144.96 -85.84
CA ALA A 456 1.63 -146.23 -85.18
C ALA A 456 0.43 -147.18 -85.27
N ASP A 457 -0.80 -146.70 -85.10
CA ASP A 457 -2.03 -147.47 -85.28
C ASP A 457 -2.17 -147.93 -86.74
N ARG A 458 -1.89 -147.06 -87.72
CA ARG A 458 -1.80 -147.46 -89.13
C ARG A 458 -0.75 -148.56 -89.36
N ARG A 459 0.43 -148.46 -88.74
CA ARG A 459 1.46 -149.52 -88.80
C ARG A 459 0.98 -150.82 -88.15
N ARG A 460 0.27 -150.78 -87.02
CA ARG A 460 -0.33 -151.96 -86.37
C ARG A 460 -1.39 -152.62 -87.23
N ILE A 461 -2.25 -151.84 -87.89
CA ILE A 461 -3.27 -152.35 -88.84
C ILE A 461 -2.60 -153.07 -90.01
N VAL A 462 -1.52 -152.50 -90.56
CA VAL A 462 -0.73 -153.12 -91.65
C VAL A 462 -0.02 -154.41 -91.18
N GLN A 463 0.56 -154.44 -89.97
CA GLN A 463 1.22 -155.64 -89.44
C GLN A 463 0.24 -156.78 -89.09
N ARG A 464 -1.03 -156.47 -88.79
CA ARG A 464 -2.10 -157.46 -88.57
C ARG A 464 -2.76 -157.99 -89.87
N GLY A 465 -2.19 -157.70 -91.05
CA GLY A 465 -2.67 -158.25 -92.32
C GLY A 465 -3.86 -157.51 -92.95
N GLY A 466 -4.25 -156.35 -92.43
CA GLY A 466 -5.31 -155.51 -92.99
C GLY A 466 -4.87 -154.72 -94.22
N ARG A 467 -4.70 -155.38 -95.37
CA ARG A 467 -4.46 -154.71 -96.68
C ARG A 467 -5.72 -154.46 -97.50
N TYR A 468 -6.90 -154.90 -97.06
CA TYR A 468 -8.17 -154.64 -97.75
C TYR A 468 -9.30 -154.49 -96.72
N GLY A 469 -9.70 -153.25 -96.45
CA GLY A 469 -10.93 -152.95 -95.71
C GLY A 469 -12.11 -152.96 -96.67
N PHE A 470 -12.56 -154.16 -97.05
CA PHE A 470 -13.90 -154.36 -97.58
C PHE A 470 -14.85 -154.44 -96.37
N LEU A 471 -15.70 -153.42 -96.23
CA LEU A 471 -17.00 -153.52 -95.59
C LEU A 471 -17.97 -152.82 -96.56
N GLU A 472 -18.97 -153.58 -97.01
CA GLU A 472 -20.14 -153.14 -97.77
C GLU A 472 -20.67 -151.82 -97.20
N ARG A 473 -20.90 -150.76 -97.99
CA ARG A 473 -21.48 -150.70 -99.34
C ARG A 473 -20.55 -150.17 -100.42
#